data_AF-A0A1V1FQP3-F1
#
_entry.id   AF-A0A1V1FQP3-F1
#
_cell.length_a   1.000
_cell.length_b   1.000
_cell.length_c   1.000
_cell.angle_alpha   90.00
_cell.angle_beta   90.00
_cell.angle_gamma   90.00
#
_symmetry.space_group_name_H-M   'P 1'
#
loop_
_entity.id
_entity.type
_entity.pdbx_description
1 polymer ?
#
loop_
_entity_poly.entity_id
_entity_poly.type
_entity_poly.pdbx_seq_one_letter_code
_entity_poly.pdbx_strand_id
1 'polypeptide(L)'
;QRRVHGETYNGRHHQQLHSVHQRLRKTSTSATMRTLCILLVLLVVVCVFIAQHPAHACNFSSCWAGCQADHSINFRRAYCDGQHCVCVFVTGG
;
A
#
# COMPACT_ATOMS: atom_id res chain seq x y z
N GLN A 1 64.05 5.43 -3.47
CA GLN A 1 63.00 4.77 -2.66
C GLN A 1 61.65 5.38 -3.01
N ARG A 2 60.71 4.55 -3.44
CA ARG A 2 59.35 4.91 -3.87
C ARG A 2 58.39 4.84 -2.67
N ARG A 3 57.33 5.65 -2.71
CA ARG A 3 56.08 5.63 -1.91
C ARG A 3 56.17 6.10 -0.45
N VAL A 4 55.67 7.31 -0.17
CA VAL A 4 54.67 7.57 0.89
C VAL A 4 53.85 8.81 0.48
N HIS A 5 52.88 8.64 -0.42
CA HIS A 5 51.92 9.69 -0.79
C HIS A 5 50.50 9.11 -0.83
N GLY A 6 50.20 8.16 0.06
CA GLY A 6 48.95 7.40 0.06
C GLY A 6 48.10 7.54 1.33
N GLU A 7 48.66 8.03 2.45
CA GLU A 7 47.96 7.90 3.74
C GLU A 7 47.11 9.13 4.12
N THR A 8 47.34 10.29 3.50
CA THR A 8 46.57 11.51 3.81
C THR A 8 45.22 11.61 3.10
N TYR A 9 44.97 10.77 2.08
CA TYR A 9 43.67 10.75 1.39
C TYR A 9 42.61 9.96 2.17
N ASN A 10 42.98 8.87 2.84
CA ASN A 10 42.01 7.96 3.47
C ASN A 10 41.39 8.55 4.76
N GLY A 11 42.16 9.29 5.56
CA GLY A 11 41.66 9.93 6.79
C GLY A 11 40.67 11.09 6.54
N ARG A 12 40.87 11.86 5.45
CA ARG A 12 40.00 12.99 5.09
C ARG A 12 38.64 12.52 4.58
N HIS A 13 38.60 11.39 3.85
CA HIS A 13 37.35 10.75 3.42
C HIS A 13 36.56 10.19 4.60
N HIS A 14 37.19 9.56 5.59
CA HIS A 14 36.50 9.09 6.79
C HIS A 14 35.88 10.25 7.57
N GLN A 15 36.63 11.33 7.78
CA GLN A 15 36.15 12.50 8.53
C GLN A 15 35.04 13.27 7.79
N GLN A 16 35.07 13.31 6.45
CA GLN A 16 33.98 13.79 5.61
C GLN A 16 32.75 12.88 5.66
N LEU A 17 32.92 11.55 5.61
CA LEU A 17 31.81 10.59 5.62
C LEU A 17 31.02 10.65 6.93
N HIS A 18 31.70 10.75 8.08
CA HIS A 18 31.04 10.96 9.38
C HIS A 18 30.30 12.31 9.45
N SER A 19 30.84 13.36 8.83
CA SER A 19 30.23 14.69 8.77
C SER A 19 29.01 14.76 7.84
N VAL A 20 28.99 13.98 6.75
CA VAL A 20 27.84 13.83 5.84
C VAL A 20 26.76 12.96 6.48
N HIS A 21 27.13 11.88 7.15
CA HIS A 21 26.18 11.00 7.84
C HIS A 21 25.51 11.68 9.04
N GLN A 22 26.24 12.53 9.78
CA GLN A 22 25.67 13.35 10.83
C GLN A 22 24.81 14.50 10.29
N ARG A 23 25.17 15.10 9.15
CA ARG A 23 24.31 16.09 8.47
C ARG A 23 23.02 15.47 7.94
N LEU A 24 23.08 14.28 7.35
CA LEU A 24 21.91 13.52 6.89
C LEU A 24 21.00 13.09 8.05
N ARG A 25 21.57 12.69 9.19
CA ARG A 25 20.77 12.44 10.42
C ARG A 25 20.13 13.72 10.97
N LYS A 26 20.82 14.86 10.94
CA LYS A 26 20.30 16.15 11.42
C LYS A 26 19.26 16.80 10.49
N THR A 27 19.34 16.59 9.17
CA THR A 27 18.29 17.05 8.23
C THR A 27 17.01 16.21 8.30
N SER A 28 17.06 15.01 8.89
CA SER A 28 15.87 14.18 9.11
C SER A 28 15.09 14.57 10.37
N THR A 29 15.69 15.27 11.34
CA THR A 29 15.07 15.56 12.66
C THR A 29 14.48 16.98 12.83
N SER A 30 14.49 17.83 11.80
CA SER A 30 13.96 19.21 11.90
C SER A 30 12.68 19.46 11.09
N ALA A 31 12.42 18.67 10.05
CA ALA A 31 11.15 18.68 9.29
C ALA A 31 10.11 17.68 9.82
N THR A 32 10.35 17.05 10.98
CA THR A 32 9.81 15.73 11.29
C THR A 32 8.50 15.76 12.06
N MET A 33 8.33 16.61 13.08
CA MET A 33 7.13 16.51 13.94
C MET A 33 5.84 16.85 13.17
N ARG A 34 5.82 17.96 12.42
CA ARG A 34 4.64 18.36 11.64
C ARG A 34 4.33 17.37 10.52
N THR A 35 5.36 16.88 9.83
CA THR A 35 5.21 15.89 8.75
C THR A 35 4.72 14.55 9.28
N LEU A 36 5.25 14.10 10.43
CA LEU A 36 4.77 12.90 11.10
C LEU A 36 3.32 13.06 11.57
N CYS A 37 2.94 14.22 12.11
CA CYS A 37 1.54 14.49 12.48
C CYS A 37 0.60 14.42 11.27
N ILE A 38 0.98 15.03 10.14
CA ILE A 38 0.16 14.99 8.91
C ILE A 38 0.05 13.56 8.38
N LEU A 39 1.15 12.82 8.34
CA LEU A 39 1.15 11.42 7.90
C LEU A 39 0.29 10.53 8.82
N LEU A 40 0.39 10.72 10.14
CA LEU A 40 -0.42 9.98 11.10
C LEU A 40 -1.91 10.29 10.94
N VAL A 41 -2.28 11.56 10.76
CA VAL A 41 -3.68 11.96 10.51
C VAL A 41 -4.20 11.33 9.23
N LEU A 42 -3.45 11.41 8.13
CA LEU A 42 -3.82 10.79 6.85
C LEU A 42 -3.99 9.28 6.99
N LEU A 43 -3.06 8.62 7.67
CA LEU A 43 -3.11 7.17 7.90
C LEU A 43 -4.35 6.78 8.73
N VAL A 44 -4.67 7.51 9.80
CA VAL A 44 -5.87 7.28 10.61
C VAL A 44 -7.14 7.46 9.78
N VAL A 45 -7.24 8.53 8.98
CA VAL A 45 -8.40 8.76 8.11
C VAL A 45 -8.57 7.62 7.10
N VAL A 46 -7.48 7.19 6.46
CA VAL A 46 -7.50 6.06 5.52
C VAL A 46 -7.90 4.76 6.22
N CYS A 47 -7.35 4.45 7.40
CA CYS A 47 -7.70 3.26 8.17
C CYS A 47 -9.18 3.24 8.57
N VAL A 48 -9.71 4.38 9.04
CA VAL A 48 -11.12 4.51 9.40
C VAL A 48 -12.02 4.35 8.17
N PHE A 49 -11.63 4.91 7.02
CA PHE A 49 -12.35 4.74 5.75
C PHE A 49 -12.39 3.28 5.31
N ILE A 50 -11.26 2.56 5.36
CA ILE A 50 -11.19 1.13 5.03
C ILE A 50 -12.02 0.28 6.02
N ALA A 51 -12.06 0.66 7.30
CA ALA A 51 -12.88 -0.03 8.29
C ALA A 51 -14.39 0.21 8.11
N GLN A 52 -14.78 1.41 7.66
CA GLN A 52 -16.18 1.76 7.36
C GLN A 52 -16.66 1.22 6.00
N HIS A 53 -15.75 1.04 5.06
CA HIS A 53 -15.97 0.32 3.80
C HIS A 53 -15.25 -1.02 3.85
N PRO A 54 -15.68 -1.97 4.72
CA PRO A 54 -15.07 -3.26 4.71
C PRO A 54 -15.23 -3.85 3.32
N ALA A 55 -14.15 -4.42 2.78
CA ALA A 55 -14.14 -5.18 1.53
C ALA A 55 -15.00 -6.47 1.60
N HIS A 56 -15.94 -6.54 2.53
CA HIS A 56 -17.12 -7.41 2.51
C HIS A 56 -18.15 -6.94 1.48
N ALA A 57 -17.75 -6.10 0.52
CA ALA A 57 -18.47 -5.96 -0.73
C ALA A 57 -18.44 -7.34 -1.38
N CYS A 58 -19.63 -7.88 -1.66
CA CYS A 58 -19.80 -9.15 -2.35
C CYS A 58 -18.75 -9.27 -3.47
N ASN A 59 -17.96 -10.34 -3.43
CA ASN A 59 -16.92 -10.53 -4.42
C ASN A 59 -17.61 -10.89 -5.72
N PHE A 60 -17.68 -9.92 -6.65
CA PHE A 60 -18.33 -10.10 -7.94
C PHE A 60 -17.81 -11.34 -8.68
N SER A 61 -16.50 -11.63 -8.59
CA SER A 61 -15.91 -12.80 -9.24
C SER A 61 -16.42 -14.11 -8.62
N SER A 62 -16.46 -14.20 -7.29
CA SER A 62 -17.01 -15.37 -6.59
C SER A 62 -18.52 -15.52 -6.80
N CYS A 63 -19.24 -14.40 -6.80
CA CYS A 63 -20.68 -14.34 -7.04
C CYS A 63 -21.02 -14.80 -8.46
N TRP A 64 -20.30 -14.29 -9.47
CA TRP A 64 -20.45 -14.70 -10.86
C TRP A 64 -20.16 -16.18 -11.04
N ALA A 65 -19.05 -16.67 -10.49
CA ALA A 65 -18.67 -18.08 -10.58
C ALA A 65 -19.72 -19.01 -9.94
N GLY A 66 -20.24 -18.65 -8.76
CA GLY A 66 -21.31 -19.40 -8.09
C GLY A 66 -22.61 -19.42 -8.90
N CYS A 67 -23.10 -18.25 -9.31
CA CYS A 67 -24.33 -18.17 -10.10
C CYS A 67 -24.23 -18.88 -11.46
N GLN A 68 -23.05 -18.84 -12.10
CA GLN A 68 -22.80 -19.56 -13.36
C GLN A 68 -22.76 -21.08 -13.13
N ALA A 69 -22.23 -21.54 -12.00
CA ALA A 69 -22.24 -22.97 -11.64
C ALA A 69 -23.67 -23.47 -11.35
N ASP A 70 -24.47 -22.69 -10.61
CA ASP A 70 -25.82 -23.08 -10.20
C ASP A 70 -26.84 -23.03 -11.36
N HIS A 71 -26.77 -22.02 -12.22
CA HIS A 71 -27.78 -21.78 -13.26
C HIS A 71 -27.31 -22.04 -14.69
N SER A 72 -26.01 -22.31 -14.90
CA SER A 72 -25.39 -22.74 -16.17
C SER A 72 -25.97 -22.02 -17.40
N ILE A 73 -26.66 -22.72 -18.30
CA ILE A 73 -27.22 -22.19 -19.55
C ILE A 73 -28.32 -21.13 -19.35
N ASN A 74 -28.99 -21.14 -18.20
CA ASN A 74 -30.07 -20.20 -17.89
C ASN A 74 -29.53 -18.93 -17.24
N PHE A 75 -28.25 -18.89 -16.87
CA PHE A 75 -27.63 -17.74 -16.25
C PHE A 75 -27.54 -16.54 -17.21
N ARG A 76 -27.98 -15.36 -16.74
CA ARG A 76 -27.97 -14.11 -17.52
C ARG A 76 -26.93 -13.13 -16.99
N ARG A 77 -26.93 -12.91 -15.69
CA ARG A 77 -26.00 -11.99 -15.01
C ARG A 77 -25.97 -12.28 -13.52
N ALA A 78 -24.84 -12.00 -12.88
CA ALA A 78 -24.73 -11.90 -11.44
C ALA A 78 -24.34 -10.46 -11.08
N TYR A 79 -24.77 -9.95 -9.94
CA TYR A 79 -24.29 -8.69 -9.40
C TYR A 79 -24.38 -8.69 -7.88
N CYS A 80 -23.69 -7.73 -7.28
CA CYS A 80 -23.67 -7.55 -5.85
C CYS A 80 -24.67 -6.45 -5.47
N ASP A 81 -25.64 -6.79 -4.64
CA ASP A 81 -26.57 -5.85 -4.00
C ASP A 81 -26.14 -5.65 -2.54
N GLY A 82 -25.29 -4.65 -2.32
CA GLY A 82 -24.60 -4.46 -1.05
C GLY A 82 -23.69 -5.65 -0.70
N GLN A 83 -24.04 -6.39 0.35
CA GLN A 83 -23.32 -7.60 0.78
C GLN A 83 -23.89 -8.90 0.18
N HIS A 84 -25.01 -8.84 -0.54
CA HIS A 84 -25.67 -10.02 -1.10
C HIS A 84 -25.29 -10.24 -2.58
N CYS A 85 -25.03 -11.51 -2.92
CA CYS A 85 -24.89 -11.94 -4.30
C CYS A 85 -26.26 -12.24 -4.91
N VAL A 86 -26.56 -11.64 -6.05
CA VAL A 86 -27.83 -11.82 -6.76
C VAL A 86 -27.57 -12.48 -8.11
N CYS A 87 -28.19 -13.64 -8.33
CA CYS A 87 -28.17 -14.36 -9.60
C CYS A 87 -29.43 -14.06 -10.40
N VAL A 88 -29.27 -13.61 -11.64
CA VAL A 88 -30.37 -13.46 -12.59
C VAL A 88 -30.28 -14.58 -13.61
N PHE A 89 -31.34 -15.38 -13.68
CA PHE A 89 -31.46 -16.50 -14.61
C PHE A 89 -32.82 -16.48 -15.31
N VAL A 90 -32.88 -17.07 -16.49
CA VAL A 90 -34.13 -17.25 -17.23
C VAL A 90 -34.90 -18.40 -16.61
N THR A 91 -36.11 -18.14 -16.15
CA THR A 91 -37.09 -19.17 -15.84
C THR A 91 -37.85 -19.43 -17.13
N GLY A 92 -37.67 -20.61 -17.74
CA GLY A 92 -38.41 -20.97 -18.95
C GLY A 92 -39.91 -20.91 -18.68
N GLY A 93 -40.64 -20.17 -19.52
CA GLY A 93 -42.10 -20.12 -19.51
C GLY A 93 -42.71 -21.30 -20.23
#